data_AF-A0A8C2B5X0-F1
#
_entry.id   AF-A0A8C2B5X0-F1
#
_cell.length_a   1.000
_cell.length_b   1.000
_cell.length_c   1.000
_cell.angle_alpha   90.00
_cell.angle_beta   90.00
_cell.angle_gamma   90.00
#
_symmetry.space_group_name_H-M   'P 1'
#
loop_
_entity.id
_entity.type
_entity.pdbx_description
1 polymer ?
#
loop_
_entity_poly.entity_id
_entity_poly.type
_entity_poly.pdbx_seq_one_letter_code
_entity_poly.pdbx_strand_id
1 'polypeptide(L)'
;MAVSIRGRPIRSIRMRGRNDSGEENVPLDLTRGKSDEPSELPILQNVAKQQGVSNMRKLGHLNNFIKLLCNVGHSEEKFGFTYEEIIICLRLALLNEAKEVRAAGLRALRYLIRDSNILQKVLRLQVDYLIARCIDIQQSNEVERTQALRLVRKMITVNALLFPSSITNSLIAVGNDGPQERDRMVRACIAIICELALENPEIVAKRGGLSTILKNVIDCQLSRINEALMTTILHLLNHPHTRKYVRSDVELEQILAPYTDFHYRHNPDTAEGQLKEDREARFLASKMSIVASLRSWSGKHLPHQKSTHIDRNNVLCPFSRPQ
;
A
#
# COMPACT_ATOMS: atom_id res chain seq x y z
N MET A 1 -42.80 53.45 25.65
CA MET A 1 -43.12 52.02 25.44
C MET A 1 -42.38 51.58 24.18
N ALA A 2 -41.68 50.45 24.04
CA ALA A 2 -41.19 49.44 24.95
C ALA A 2 -40.03 48.73 24.21
N VAL A 3 -38.95 48.50 24.96
CA VAL A 3 -37.86 47.52 24.90
C VAL A 3 -37.87 46.44 23.78
N SER A 4 -36.73 46.26 23.09
CA SER A 4 -35.97 44.98 23.15
C SER A 4 -34.63 45.01 22.41
N ILE A 5 -33.58 44.99 23.21
CA ILE A 5 -32.22 44.58 22.88
C ILE A 5 -32.25 43.07 22.58
N ARG A 6 -31.80 42.65 21.40
CA ARG A 6 -31.43 41.24 21.15
C ARG A 6 -30.06 41.17 20.49
N GLY A 7 -29.08 40.84 21.32
CA GLY A 7 -27.70 40.56 20.94
C GLY A 7 -27.59 39.37 19.99
N ARG A 8 -26.62 39.46 19.09
CA ARG A 8 -26.20 38.35 18.22
C ARG A 8 -25.42 37.33 19.06
N PRO A 9 -25.71 36.02 18.98
CA PRO A 9 -24.92 35.03 19.68
C PRO A 9 -23.56 34.85 19.00
N ILE A 10 -22.51 35.07 19.78
CA ILE A 10 -21.13 34.74 19.44
C ILE A 10 -21.06 33.24 19.19
N ARG A 11 -20.67 32.84 17.98
CA ARG A 11 -20.33 31.45 17.66
C ARG A 11 -19.22 31.00 18.59
N SER A 12 -19.53 30.09 19.50
CA SER A 12 -18.54 29.32 20.26
C SER A 12 -17.75 28.46 19.27
N ILE A 13 -16.63 29.00 18.82
CA ILE A 13 -15.57 28.21 18.19
C ILE A 13 -15.09 27.26 19.27
N ARG A 14 -15.58 26.02 19.24
CA ARG A 14 -14.95 24.88 19.88
C ARG A 14 -13.51 24.86 19.37
N MET A 15 -12.60 25.36 20.19
CA MET A 15 -11.17 25.14 20.05
C MET A 15 -10.97 23.63 20.10
N ARG A 16 -10.89 23.03 18.91
CA ARG A 16 -10.44 21.66 18.72
C ARG A 16 -9.04 21.62 19.31
N GLY A 17 -8.91 20.98 20.47
CA GLY A 17 -7.64 20.81 21.18
C GLY A 17 -6.58 20.38 20.16
N ARG A 18 -5.65 21.29 19.88
CA ARG A 18 -4.37 20.91 19.33
C ARG A 18 -3.77 20.00 20.39
N ASN A 19 -3.61 18.73 20.06
CA ASN A 19 -2.71 17.86 20.81
C ASN A 19 -1.39 18.61 20.90
N ASP A 20 -1.09 19.10 22.10
CA ASP A 20 0.17 19.70 22.45
C ASP A 20 1.18 18.55 22.41
N SER A 21 1.70 18.28 21.21
CA SER A 21 2.82 17.39 21.03
C SER A 21 3.94 18.03 21.83
N GLY A 22 4.33 17.40 22.94
CA GLY A 22 5.47 17.78 23.77
C GLY A 22 6.77 17.65 23.00
N GLU A 23 6.89 18.29 21.84
CA GLU A 23 8.11 18.38 21.05
C GLU A 23 9.10 19.16 21.91
N GLU A 24 10.09 18.47 22.47
CA GLU A 24 11.30 19.13 22.93
C GLU A 24 11.88 19.87 21.73
N ASN A 25 11.81 21.21 21.73
CA ASN A 25 12.23 22.03 20.62
C ASN A 25 13.72 21.79 20.37
N VAL A 26 14.03 20.97 19.38
CA VAL A 26 15.38 20.86 18.83
C VAL A 26 15.54 22.03 17.86
N PRO A 27 16.30 23.08 18.21
CA PRO A 27 16.46 24.24 17.34
C PRO A 27 17.10 23.82 16.02
N LEU A 28 16.53 24.30 14.91
CA LEU A 28 17.09 24.16 13.57
C LEU A 28 17.25 25.56 12.99
N ASP A 29 18.49 26.02 12.85
CA ASP A 29 18.79 27.27 12.19
C ASP A 29 19.10 27.01 10.71
N LEU A 30 18.16 27.40 9.84
CA LEU A 30 18.27 27.29 8.39
C LEU A 30 19.00 28.49 7.75
N THR A 31 19.37 29.51 8.54
CA THR A 31 19.96 30.77 8.07
C THR A 31 21.49 30.79 8.14
N ARG A 32 22.11 29.84 8.86
CA ARG A 32 23.56 29.61 8.86
C ARG A 32 24.04 29.16 7.48
N GLY A 33 24.64 30.09 6.73
CA GLY A 33 25.25 29.81 5.44
C GLY A 33 26.58 29.06 5.58
N LYS A 34 26.74 28.02 4.75
CA LYS A 34 27.95 27.40 4.12
C LYS A 34 29.32 27.29 4.83
N SER A 35 29.62 27.94 5.96
CA SER A 35 31.01 28.07 6.44
C SER A 35 31.36 27.43 7.79
N ASP A 36 30.41 27.01 8.62
CA ASP A 36 30.73 26.48 9.97
C ASP A 36 30.04 25.13 10.24
N GLU A 37 30.73 24.02 9.95
CA GLU A 37 30.27 22.61 10.04
C GLU A 37 28.94 22.32 9.29
N PRO A 38 28.78 21.17 8.61
CA PRO A 38 27.47 20.83 8.07
C PRO A 38 26.51 20.75 9.25
N SER A 39 25.51 21.65 9.32
CA SER A 39 24.49 21.78 10.40
C SER A 39 23.65 20.51 10.64
N GLU A 40 24.00 19.46 9.93
CA GLU A 40 23.28 18.26 9.61
C GLU A 40 24.01 17.01 10.16
N LEU A 41 25.33 17.11 10.35
CA LEU A 41 26.17 16.14 11.06
C LEU A 41 25.59 15.76 12.43
N PRO A 42 25.16 16.75 13.27
CA PRO A 42 24.61 16.43 14.59
C PRO A 42 23.25 15.72 14.49
N ILE A 43 22.46 16.00 13.45
CA ILE A 43 21.10 15.49 13.30
C ILE A 43 21.13 13.98 13.07
N LEU A 44 21.86 13.53 12.05
CA LEU A 44 21.95 12.11 11.71
C LEU A 44 22.75 11.31 12.76
N GLN A 45 23.79 11.91 13.36
CA GLN A 45 24.51 11.28 14.47
C GLN A 45 23.63 11.07 15.69
N ASN A 46 22.80 12.05 16.08
CA ASN A 46 21.91 11.90 17.24
C ASN A 46 20.77 10.91 16.99
N VAL A 47 20.31 10.76 15.74
CA VAL A 47 19.37 9.69 15.36
C VAL A 47 20.03 8.31 15.48
N ALA A 48 21.31 8.19 15.09
CA ALA A 48 22.04 6.92 15.11
C ALA A 48 22.51 6.48 16.51
N LYS A 49 22.67 7.40 17.47
CA LYS A 49 23.10 7.06 18.84
C LYS A 49 22.10 6.15 19.56
N GLN A 50 22.56 5.00 20.06
CA GLN A 50 21.72 4.05 20.80
C GLN A 50 21.36 4.56 22.21
N GLN A 51 22.30 5.17 22.92
CA GLN A 51 22.13 5.67 24.28
C GLN A 51 22.38 7.19 24.36
N GLY A 52 21.87 7.84 25.41
CA GLY A 52 22.11 9.26 25.69
C GLY A 52 21.23 10.27 24.92
N VAL A 53 20.32 9.79 24.05
CA VAL A 53 19.36 10.66 23.35
C VAL A 53 17.94 10.11 23.53
N SER A 54 17.04 10.94 24.06
CA SER A 54 15.63 10.58 24.25
C SER A 54 14.92 10.35 22.91
N ASN A 55 13.88 9.52 22.89
CA ASN A 55 13.08 9.28 21.69
C ASN A 55 12.41 10.57 21.16
N MET A 56 12.07 11.49 22.06
CA MET A 56 11.50 12.79 21.73
C MET A 56 12.49 13.68 20.97
N ARG A 57 13.76 13.72 21.39
CA ARG A 57 14.83 14.41 20.66
C ARG A 57 15.11 13.76 19.32
N LYS A 58 15.15 12.41 19.25
CA LYS A 58 15.30 11.68 17.98
C LYS A 58 14.20 12.03 16.99
N LEU A 59 12.96 12.10 17.45
CA LEU A 59 11.81 12.55 16.65
C LEU A 59 12.01 13.99 16.16
N GLY A 60 12.40 14.91 17.04
CA GLY A 60 12.71 16.30 16.69
C GLY A 60 13.80 16.41 15.61
N HIS A 61 14.89 15.65 15.74
CA HIS A 61 15.95 15.55 14.75
C HIS A 61 15.45 15.02 13.40
N LEU A 62 14.64 13.95 13.38
CA LEU A 62 14.04 13.43 12.14
C LEU A 62 13.13 14.46 11.45
N ASN A 63 12.32 15.19 12.23
CA ASN A 63 11.47 16.25 11.71
C ASN A 63 12.31 17.40 11.11
N ASN A 64 13.41 17.77 11.77
CA ASN A 64 14.34 18.79 11.28
C ASN A 64 15.05 18.34 10.00
N PHE A 65 15.46 17.07 9.92
CA PHE A 65 16.02 16.49 8.70
C PHE A 65 15.02 16.56 7.52
N ILE A 66 13.74 16.27 7.76
CA ILE A 66 12.71 16.42 6.72
C ILE A 66 12.58 17.88 6.26
N LYS A 67 12.59 18.85 7.19
CA LYS A 67 12.54 20.29 6.84
C LYS A 67 13.75 20.69 5.99
N LEU A 68 14.93 20.18 6.34
CA LEU A 68 16.16 20.40 5.60
C LEU A 68 16.07 19.86 4.17
N LEU A 69 15.64 18.60 3.99
CA LEU A 69 15.41 17.98 2.68
C LEU A 69 14.50 18.85 1.79
N CYS A 70 13.44 19.42 2.36
CA CYS A 70 12.50 20.26 1.64
C CYS A 70 13.08 21.63 1.23
N ASN A 71 13.95 22.22 2.05
CA ASN A 71 14.39 23.62 1.88
C ASN A 71 15.73 23.74 1.14
N VAL A 72 16.70 22.88 1.46
CA VAL A 72 18.08 22.97 0.94
C VAL A 72 18.24 22.20 -0.38
N GLY A 73 17.30 21.29 -0.66
CA GLY A 73 17.31 20.38 -1.80
C GLY A 73 18.17 19.14 -1.54
N HIS A 74 18.34 18.29 -2.55
CA HIS A 74 19.03 17.00 -2.43
C HIS A 74 20.39 17.08 -3.11
N SER A 75 21.47 17.30 -2.36
CA SER A 75 22.84 17.23 -2.88
C SER A 75 23.77 16.69 -1.80
N GLU A 76 24.50 15.62 -2.10
CA GLU A 76 25.51 15.03 -1.20
C GLU A 76 26.55 16.08 -0.78
N GLU A 77 26.95 16.98 -1.67
CA GLU A 77 27.87 18.08 -1.38
C GLU A 77 27.33 19.05 -0.33
N LYS A 78 26.02 19.32 -0.37
CA LYS A 78 25.36 20.16 0.63
C LYS A 78 25.21 19.43 1.95
N PHE A 79 24.97 18.11 1.89
CA PHE A 79 24.79 17.33 3.09
C PHE A 79 26.08 17.00 3.85
N GLY A 80 27.21 17.00 3.13
CA GLY A 80 28.48 16.48 3.66
C GLY A 80 28.46 14.97 3.91
N PHE A 81 27.45 14.27 3.40
CA PHE A 81 27.26 12.83 3.52
C PHE A 81 26.81 12.23 2.20
N THR A 82 27.22 10.98 1.98
CA THR A 82 26.69 10.15 0.90
C THR A 82 25.25 9.72 1.21
N TYR A 83 24.45 9.45 0.17
CA TYR A 83 23.10 8.91 0.39
C TYR A 83 23.13 7.59 1.17
N GLU A 84 24.14 6.75 0.98
CA GLU A 84 24.34 5.50 1.70
C GLU A 84 24.44 5.73 3.22
N GLU A 85 25.26 6.67 3.67
CA GLU A 85 25.40 7.01 5.09
C GLU A 85 24.08 7.52 5.68
N ILE A 86 23.39 8.40 4.96
CA ILE A 86 22.07 8.91 5.36
C ILE A 86 21.08 7.75 5.53
N ILE A 87 21.03 6.82 4.57
CA ILE A 87 20.14 5.66 4.62
C ILE A 87 20.52 4.74 5.80
N ILE A 88 21.80 4.54 6.08
CA ILE A 88 22.30 3.76 7.22
C ILE A 88 21.88 4.38 8.56
N CYS A 89 21.86 5.71 8.68
CA CYS A 89 21.35 6.38 9.88
C CYS A 89 19.82 6.23 9.98
N LEU A 90 19.08 6.42 8.88
CA LEU A 90 17.61 6.34 8.89
C LEU A 90 17.09 4.93 9.15
N ARG A 91 17.77 3.86 8.70
CA ARG A 91 17.36 2.48 9.00
C ARG A 91 17.38 2.18 10.51
N LEU A 92 18.27 2.83 11.28
CA LEU A 92 18.32 2.66 12.74
C LEU A 92 17.07 3.24 13.41
N ALA A 93 16.48 4.29 12.84
CA ALA A 93 15.22 4.84 13.33
C ALA A 93 14.06 3.84 13.18
N LEU A 94 14.09 2.97 12.16
CA LEU A 94 13.08 1.92 11.95
C LEU A 94 13.19 0.76 12.95
N LEU A 95 14.34 0.64 13.64
CA LEU A 95 14.57 -0.36 14.68
C LEU A 95 14.26 0.17 16.09
N ASN A 96 13.90 1.45 16.22
CA ASN A 96 13.61 2.05 17.52
C ASN A 96 12.31 1.46 18.12
N GLU A 97 12.25 1.29 19.44
CA GLU A 97 11.06 0.82 20.17
C GLU A 97 9.87 1.79 20.10
N ALA A 98 10.13 3.10 19.98
CA ALA A 98 9.09 4.11 19.86
C ALA A 98 8.50 4.17 18.44
N LYS A 99 7.20 3.90 18.33
CA LYS A 99 6.44 3.94 17.07
C LYS A 99 6.46 5.31 16.38
N GLU A 100 6.55 6.39 17.16
CA GLU A 100 6.65 7.77 16.69
C GLU A 100 7.97 8.01 15.94
N VAL A 101 9.08 7.47 16.47
CA VAL A 101 10.40 7.56 15.85
C VAL A 101 10.44 6.73 14.57
N ARG A 102 9.88 5.50 14.59
CA ARG A 102 9.77 4.67 13.38
C ARG A 102 8.93 5.35 12.29
N ALA A 103 7.79 5.93 12.65
CA ALA A 103 6.93 6.68 11.73
C ALA A 103 7.66 7.88 11.11
N ALA A 104 8.42 8.63 11.91
CA ALA A 104 9.24 9.74 11.42
C ALA A 104 10.40 9.28 10.52
N GLY A 105 11.02 8.14 10.82
CA GLY A 105 12.03 7.51 9.97
C GLY A 105 11.48 7.10 8.59
N LEU A 106 10.33 6.42 8.56
CA LEU A 106 9.61 6.08 7.32
C LEU A 106 9.25 7.32 6.51
N ARG A 107 8.79 8.38 7.19
CA ARG A 107 8.50 9.67 6.56
C ARG A 107 9.77 10.28 5.98
N ALA A 108 10.88 10.32 6.71
CA ALA A 108 12.16 10.85 6.23
C ALA A 108 12.66 10.09 4.99
N LEU A 109 12.62 8.75 5.01
CA LEU A 109 12.93 7.92 3.84
C LEU A 109 12.05 8.28 2.64
N ARG A 110 10.76 8.55 2.85
CA ARG A 110 9.85 8.94 1.75
C ARG A 110 10.23 10.26 1.10
N TYR A 111 10.73 11.23 1.87
CA TYR A 111 11.22 12.50 1.32
C TYR A 111 12.58 12.32 0.64
N LEU A 112 13.41 11.40 1.12
CA LEU A 112 14.71 11.10 0.53
C LEU A 112 14.59 10.44 -0.86
N ILE A 113 13.70 9.46 -1.02
CA ILE A 113 13.54 8.70 -2.28
C ILE A 113 12.84 9.56 -3.33
N ARG A 114 13.61 10.08 -4.30
CA ARG A 114 13.09 10.90 -5.41
C ARG A 114 13.28 10.29 -6.79
N ASP A 115 14.32 9.49 -6.96
CA ASP A 115 14.71 8.88 -8.23
C ASP A 115 15.10 7.41 -8.05
N SER A 116 15.32 6.74 -9.19
CA SER A 116 15.69 5.33 -9.21
C SER A 116 17.05 5.06 -8.58
N ASN A 117 18.00 6.01 -8.60
CA ASN A 117 19.34 5.81 -8.04
C ASN A 117 19.28 5.70 -6.51
N ILE A 118 18.60 6.64 -5.85
CA ILE A 118 18.42 6.60 -4.39
C ILE A 118 17.61 5.35 -4.00
N LEU A 119 16.56 5.01 -4.75
CA LEU A 119 15.79 3.78 -4.49
C LEU A 119 16.68 2.53 -4.58
N GLN A 120 17.55 2.42 -5.59
CA GLN A 120 18.49 1.30 -5.70
C GLN A 120 19.45 1.23 -4.51
N LYS A 121 19.97 2.37 -4.02
CA LYS A 121 20.80 2.41 -2.80
C LYS A 121 20.04 1.91 -1.58
N VAL A 122 18.78 2.34 -1.40
CA VAL A 122 17.90 1.87 -0.30
C VAL A 122 17.70 0.36 -0.35
N LEU A 123 17.44 -0.20 -1.55
CA LEU A 123 17.24 -1.64 -1.74
C LEU A 123 18.54 -2.43 -1.58
N ARG A 124 19.69 -1.90 -2.04
CA ARG A 124 21.01 -2.51 -1.83
C ARG A 124 21.35 -2.63 -0.35
N LEU A 125 20.94 -1.65 0.46
CA LEU A 125 21.10 -1.65 1.92
C LEU A 125 20.02 -2.45 2.66
N GLN A 126 19.18 -3.20 1.94
CA GLN A 126 18.17 -4.13 2.49
C GLN A 126 17.16 -3.47 3.45
N VAL A 127 16.84 -2.20 3.23
CA VAL A 127 15.88 -1.45 4.06
C VAL A 127 14.44 -1.93 3.83
N ASP A 128 14.18 -2.60 2.71
CA ASP A 128 12.89 -3.19 2.36
C ASP A 128 12.38 -4.21 3.39
N TYR A 129 13.26 -5.00 4.02
CA TYR A 129 12.87 -5.90 5.11
C TYR A 129 12.35 -5.15 6.34
N LEU A 130 12.96 -4.00 6.68
CA LEU A 130 12.52 -3.18 7.80
C LEU A 130 11.19 -2.50 7.48
N ILE A 131 10.99 -2.07 6.23
CA ILE A 131 9.71 -1.52 5.78
C ILE A 131 8.62 -2.58 5.84
N ALA A 132 8.87 -3.81 5.36
CA ALA A 132 7.93 -4.93 5.46
C ALA A 132 7.54 -5.22 6.92
N ARG A 133 8.52 -5.27 7.83
CA ARG A 133 8.28 -5.41 9.28
C ARG A 133 7.36 -4.32 9.83
N CYS A 134 7.56 -3.05 9.42
CA CYS A 134 6.72 -1.94 9.85
C CYS A 134 5.28 -2.00 9.30
N ILE A 135 5.03 -2.79 8.25
CA ILE A 135 3.68 -3.00 7.68
C ILE A 135 2.96 -4.14 8.40
N ASP A 136 3.66 -5.25 8.65
CA ASP A 136 3.07 -6.48 9.21
C ASP A 136 2.76 -6.38 10.71
N ILE A 137 3.61 -5.70 11.49
CA ILE A 137 3.44 -5.66 12.95
C ILE A 137 2.28 -4.74 13.33
N GLN A 138 1.17 -5.33 13.79
CA GLN A 138 0.02 -4.64 14.36
C GLN A 138 0.18 -4.48 15.90
N GLN A 139 0.74 -3.36 16.33
CA GLN A 139 0.98 -3.05 17.75
C GLN A 139 0.53 -1.62 18.11
N SER A 140 -0.76 -1.31 17.93
CA SER A 140 -1.34 0.03 18.19
C SER A 140 -0.61 1.17 17.44
N ASN A 141 -0.07 0.87 16.26
CA ASN A 141 0.86 1.68 15.49
C ASN A 141 0.30 2.09 14.12
N GLU A 142 -1.01 2.41 14.06
CA GLU A 142 -1.69 2.77 12.80
C GLU A 142 -1.00 3.92 12.04
N VAL A 143 -0.44 4.90 12.75
CA VAL A 143 0.29 6.03 12.15
C VAL A 143 1.59 5.58 11.48
N GLU A 144 2.34 4.68 12.12
CA GLU A 144 3.56 4.09 11.58
C GLU A 144 3.25 3.31 10.29
N ARG A 145 2.27 2.40 10.35
CA ARG A 145 1.81 1.61 9.21
C ARG A 145 1.35 2.52 8.06
N THR A 146 0.65 3.60 8.38
CA THR A 146 0.26 4.62 7.37
C THR A 146 1.47 5.27 6.70
N GLN A 147 2.52 5.61 7.44
CA GLN A 147 3.74 6.16 6.82
C GLN A 147 4.45 5.12 5.96
N ALA A 148 4.46 3.85 6.37
CA ALA A 148 5.02 2.75 5.58
C ALA A 148 4.28 2.59 4.25
N LEU A 149 2.94 2.50 4.25
CA LEU A 149 2.15 2.38 3.03
C LEU A 149 2.33 3.59 2.09
N ARG A 150 2.47 4.81 2.63
CA ARG A 150 2.77 6.01 1.83
C ARG A 150 4.19 5.99 1.24
N LEU A 151 5.16 5.45 1.97
CA LEU A 151 6.52 5.22 1.45
C LEU A 151 6.51 4.19 0.34
N VAL A 152 5.79 3.08 0.52
CA VAL A 152 5.61 2.03 -0.49
C VAL A 152 5.01 2.58 -1.78
N ARG A 153 3.92 3.35 -1.70
CA ARG A 153 3.34 4.00 -2.90
C ARG A 153 4.35 4.93 -3.59
N LYS A 154 5.15 5.68 -2.82
CA LYS A 154 6.22 6.51 -3.38
C LYS A 154 7.27 5.68 -4.11
N MET A 155 7.65 4.51 -3.60
CA MET A 155 8.58 3.59 -4.29
C MET A 155 8.01 3.12 -5.64
N ILE A 156 6.72 2.75 -5.68
CA ILE A 156 6.02 2.39 -6.94
C ILE A 156 6.07 3.54 -7.94
N THR A 157 5.72 4.76 -7.51
CA THR A 157 5.74 5.95 -8.37
C THR A 157 7.14 6.29 -8.89
N VAL A 158 8.19 6.00 -8.12
CA VAL A 158 9.58 6.28 -8.52
C VAL A 158 10.09 5.23 -9.50
N ASN A 159 9.93 3.95 -9.19
CA ASN A 159 10.26 2.86 -10.11
C ASN A 159 9.62 1.53 -9.65
N ALA A 160 8.50 1.15 -10.25
CA ALA A 160 7.80 -0.10 -9.96
C ALA A 160 8.57 -1.36 -10.39
N LEU A 161 9.49 -1.27 -11.35
CA LEU A 161 10.26 -2.43 -11.83
C LEU A 161 11.28 -2.90 -10.79
N LEU A 162 11.73 -2.00 -9.92
CA LEU A 162 12.66 -2.32 -8.82
C LEU A 162 11.94 -2.76 -7.53
N PHE A 163 10.61 -2.89 -7.56
CA PHE A 163 9.84 -3.11 -6.34
C PHE A 163 10.22 -4.45 -5.67
N PRO A 164 10.52 -4.46 -4.35
CA PRO A 164 11.06 -5.65 -3.69
C PRO A 164 9.98 -6.66 -3.31
N SER A 165 10.32 -7.95 -3.40
CA SER A 165 9.40 -9.05 -3.06
C SER A 165 9.04 -9.10 -1.57
N SER A 166 9.91 -8.61 -0.68
CA SER A 166 9.67 -8.55 0.76
C SER A 166 8.42 -7.73 1.09
N ILE A 167 8.33 -6.53 0.53
CA ILE A 167 7.18 -5.63 0.69
C ILE A 167 5.95 -6.20 -0.03
N THR A 168 6.11 -6.79 -1.22
CA THR A 168 4.98 -7.45 -1.93
C THR A 168 4.37 -8.55 -1.07
N ASN A 169 5.18 -9.42 -0.48
CA ASN A 169 4.71 -10.51 0.37
C ASN A 169 3.99 -9.99 1.62
N SER A 170 4.54 -8.96 2.27
CA SER A 170 3.92 -8.31 3.43
C SER A 170 2.53 -7.71 3.09
N LEU A 171 2.41 -6.98 1.98
CA LEU A 171 1.11 -6.46 1.51
C LEU A 171 0.11 -7.58 1.23
N ILE A 172 0.56 -8.66 0.58
CA ILE A 172 -0.27 -9.83 0.25
C ILE A 172 -0.75 -10.54 1.52
N ALA A 173 0.13 -10.72 2.51
CA ALA A 173 -0.21 -11.33 3.79
C ALA A 173 -1.30 -10.53 4.51
N VAL A 174 -1.11 -9.20 4.65
CA VAL A 174 -2.14 -8.31 5.22
C VAL A 174 -3.44 -8.36 4.41
N GLY A 175 -3.36 -8.47 3.09
CA GLY A 175 -4.52 -8.59 2.21
C GLY A 175 -5.30 -9.91 2.34
N ASN A 176 -4.62 -11.01 2.69
CA ASN A 176 -5.23 -12.34 2.77
C ASN A 176 -5.85 -12.65 4.14
N ASP A 177 -5.14 -12.30 5.21
CA ASP A 177 -5.47 -12.71 6.59
C ASP A 177 -6.05 -11.55 7.40
N GLY A 178 -5.75 -10.30 7.01
CA GLY A 178 -6.23 -9.11 7.68
C GLY A 178 -7.75 -8.99 7.84
N PRO A 179 -8.62 -9.49 6.92
CA PRO A 179 -10.07 -9.52 7.16
C PRO A 179 -10.47 -10.33 8.40
N GLN A 180 -9.81 -11.47 8.65
CA GLN A 180 -10.06 -12.31 9.81
C GLN A 180 -9.56 -11.63 11.10
N GLU A 181 -8.38 -11.00 11.02
CA GLU A 181 -7.76 -10.25 12.13
C GLU A 181 -8.41 -8.87 12.39
N ARG A 182 -9.43 -8.50 11.60
CA ARG A 182 -10.09 -7.19 11.63
C ARG A 182 -9.12 -6.02 11.44
N ASP A 183 -8.09 -6.22 10.62
CA ASP A 183 -7.11 -5.20 10.28
C ASP A 183 -7.77 -4.10 9.41
N ARG A 184 -7.61 -2.86 9.85
CA ARG A 184 -8.16 -1.67 9.18
C ARG A 184 -7.38 -1.30 7.91
N MET A 185 -6.17 -1.81 7.73
CA MET A 185 -5.28 -1.50 6.62
C MET A 185 -5.48 -2.39 5.38
N VAL A 186 -6.32 -3.43 5.46
CA VAL A 186 -6.56 -4.39 4.36
C VAL A 186 -6.85 -3.67 3.04
N ARG A 187 -7.88 -2.81 3.00
CA ARG A 187 -8.28 -2.10 1.78
C ARG A 187 -7.17 -1.21 1.22
N ALA A 188 -6.37 -0.60 2.09
CA ALA A 188 -5.25 0.22 1.67
C ALA A 188 -4.13 -0.64 1.06
N CYS A 189 -3.85 -1.81 1.63
CA CYS A 189 -2.87 -2.76 1.09
C CYS A 189 -3.33 -3.33 -0.25
N ILE A 190 -4.58 -3.78 -0.37
CA ILE A 190 -5.14 -4.28 -1.63
C ILE A 190 -5.11 -3.21 -2.72
N ALA A 191 -5.44 -1.95 -2.41
CA ALA A 191 -5.34 -0.86 -3.37
C ALA A 191 -3.90 -0.67 -3.89
N ILE A 192 -2.89 -0.81 -3.02
CA ILE A 192 -1.47 -0.73 -3.41
C ILE A 192 -1.06 -1.93 -4.26
N ILE A 193 -1.56 -3.14 -3.95
CA ILE A 193 -1.32 -4.33 -4.78
C ILE A 193 -1.93 -4.13 -6.18
N CYS A 194 -3.14 -3.55 -6.27
CA CYS A 194 -3.75 -3.20 -7.55
C CYS A 194 -2.92 -2.17 -8.33
N GLU A 195 -2.44 -1.10 -7.67
CA GLU A 195 -1.54 -0.11 -8.29
C GLU A 195 -0.25 -0.76 -8.81
N LEU A 196 0.38 -1.63 -8.00
CA LEU A 196 1.58 -2.35 -8.38
C LEU A 196 1.32 -3.34 -9.54
N ALA A 197 0.16 -3.98 -9.58
CA ALA A 197 -0.18 -4.94 -10.63
C ALA A 197 -0.28 -4.28 -12.01
N LEU A 198 -0.69 -3.01 -12.08
CA LEU A 198 -0.77 -2.26 -13.33
C LEU A 198 0.63 -1.88 -13.86
N GLU A 199 1.55 -1.55 -12.97
CA GLU A 199 2.91 -1.09 -13.33
C GLU A 199 3.93 -2.23 -13.45
N ASN A 200 3.81 -3.26 -12.61
CA ASN A 200 4.69 -4.44 -12.57
C ASN A 200 3.87 -5.70 -12.24
N PRO A 201 3.10 -6.24 -13.21
CA PRO A 201 2.29 -7.44 -13.01
C PRO A 201 3.10 -8.70 -12.72
N GLU A 202 4.37 -8.75 -13.16
CA GLU A 202 5.21 -9.94 -13.02
C GLU A 202 5.48 -10.29 -11.57
N ILE A 203 5.89 -9.31 -10.75
CA ILE A 203 6.17 -9.56 -9.33
C ILE A 203 4.89 -9.91 -8.56
N VAL A 204 3.78 -9.26 -8.87
CA VAL A 204 2.49 -9.52 -8.22
C VAL A 204 2.01 -10.93 -8.53
N ALA A 205 2.05 -11.34 -9.80
CA ALA A 205 1.67 -12.68 -10.21
C ALA A 205 2.56 -13.76 -9.61
N LYS A 206 3.90 -13.57 -9.63
CA LYS A 206 4.86 -14.53 -9.04
C LYS A 206 4.66 -14.74 -7.54
N ARG A 207 4.15 -13.73 -6.82
CA ARG A 207 3.89 -13.80 -5.37
C ARG A 207 2.43 -14.16 -5.03
N GLY A 208 1.59 -14.44 -6.03
CA GLY A 208 0.18 -14.82 -5.82
C GLY A 208 -0.77 -13.64 -5.53
N GLY A 209 -0.33 -12.40 -5.75
CA GLY A 209 -1.14 -11.22 -5.44
C GLY A 209 -2.40 -11.07 -6.30
N LEU A 210 -2.43 -11.63 -7.50
CA LEU A 210 -3.65 -11.64 -8.34
C LEU A 210 -4.76 -12.48 -7.70
N SER A 211 -4.41 -13.65 -7.16
CA SER A 211 -5.34 -14.47 -6.39
C SER A 211 -5.83 -13.75 -5.13
N THR A 212 -4.97 -12.97 -4.47
CA THR A 212 -5.36 -12.14 -3.32
C THR A 212 -6.37 -11.05 -3.71
N ILE A 213 -6.19 -10.39 -4.86
CA ILE A 213 -7.17 -9.43 -5.39
C ILE A 213 -8.51 -10.13 -5.63
N LEU A 214 -8.52 -11.27 -6.31
CA LEU A 214 -9.74 -12.02 -6.65
C LEU A 214 -10.46 -12.57 -5.40
N LYS A 215 -9.72 -13.06 -4.42
CA LYS A 215 -10.26 -13.42 -3.10
C LYS A 215 -10.98 -12.22 -2.48
N ASN A 216 -10.32 -11.06 -2.46
CA ASN A 216 -10.87 -9.82 -1.89
C ASN A 216 -12.06 -9.26 -2.68
N VAL A 217 -12.20 -9.56 -3.98
CA VAL A 217 -13.42 -9.23 -4.75
C VAL A 217 -14.62 -9.95 -4.14
N ILE A 218 -14.49 -11.24 -3.82
CA ILE A 218 -15.58 -12.07 -3.28
C ILE A 218 -15.86 -11.76 -1.80
N ASP A 219 -14.89 -11.14 -1.11
CA ASP A 219 -15.07 -10.53 0.22
C ASP A 219 -15.70 -9.14 0.22
N CYS A 220 -15.85 -8.46 -0.93
CA CYS A 220 -16.23 -7.06 -0.97
C CYS A 220 -17.69 -6.81 -1.43
N GLN A 221 -18.54 -6.31 -0.53
CA GLN A 221 -19.93 -5.93 -0.81
C GLN A 221 -20.06 -4.46 -1.26
N LEU A 222 -18.96 -3.69 -1.28
CA LEU A 222 -18.96 -2.29 -1.70
C LEU A 222 -18.75 -2.18 -3.21
N SER A 223 -19.79 -1.77 -3.94
CA SER A 223 -19.82 -1.81 -5.42
C SER A 223 -18.66 -1.13 -6.12
N ARG A 224 -18.32 0.10 -5.74
CA ARG A 224 -17.21 0.82 -6.36
C ARG A 224 -15.85 0.16 -6.10
N ILE A 225 -15.67 -0.45 -4.93
CA ILE A 225 -14.41 -1.11 -4.59
C ILE A 225 -14.31 -2.44 -5.33
N ASN A 226 -15.37 -3.26 -5.28
CA ASN A 226 -15.44 -4.53 -6.01
C ASN A 226 -15.17 -4.33 -7.52
N GLU A 227 -15.81 -3.34 -8.14
CA GLU A 227 -15.59 -2.98 -9.55
C GLU A 227 -14.14 -2.52 -9.80
N ALA A 228 -13.54 -1.72 -8.91
CA ALA A 228 -12.15 -1.29 -9.06
C ALA A 228 -11.16 -2.47 -8.99
N LEU A 229 -11.36 -3.40 -8.06
CA LEU A 229 -10.54 -4.62 -7.93
C LEU A 229 -10.65 -5.49 -9.20
N MET A 230 -11.88 -5.71 -9.68
CA MET A 230 -12.12 -6.47 -10.91
C MET A 230 -11.52 -5.78 -12.14
N THR A 231 -11.59 -4.46 -12.20
CA THR A 231 -11.03 -3.68 -13.31
C THR A 231 -9.52 -3.90 -13.44
N THR A 232 -8.78 -4.08 -12.35
CA THR A 232 -7.36 -4.43 -12.41
C THR A 232 -7.13 -5.75 -13.14
N ILE A 233 -7.88 -6.80 -12.79
CA ILE A 233 -7.76 -8.13 -13.43
C ILE A 233 -8.15 -8.05 -14.91
N LEU A 234 -9.25 -7.38 -15.22
CA LEU A 234 -9.75 -7.20 -16.59
C LEU A 234 -8.81 -6.37 -17.45
N HIS A 235 -8.09 -5.41 -16.86
CA HIS A 235 -7.05 -4.63 -17.53
C HIS A 235 -5.85 -5.51 -17.91
N LEU A 236 -5.38 -6.37 -17.00
CA LEU A 236 -4.31 -7.32 -17.30
C LEU A 236 -4.69 -8.30 -18.40
N LEU A 237 -5.96 -8.71 -18.48
CA LEU A 237 -6.46 -9.55 -19.58
C LEU A 237 -6.57 -8.82 -20.92
N ASN A 238 -6.56 -7.48 -20.94
CA ASN A 238 -6.78 -6.73 -22.18
C ASN A 238 -5.59 -6.83 -23.14
N HIS A 239 -4.35 -6.81 -22.63
CA HIS A 239 -3.15 -6.79 -23.47
C HIS A 239 -2.41 -8.13 -23.47
N PRO A 240 -1.83 -8.59 -24.61
CA PRO A 240 -1.13 -9.87 -24.69
C PRO A 240 0.06 -10.02 -23.73
N HIS A 241 0.79 -8.93 -23.49
CA HIS A 241 1.99 -8.93 -22.65
C HIS A 241 1.69 -9.08 -21.16
N THR A 242 0.50 -8.66 -20.71
CA THR A 242 0.02 -8.80 -19.32
C THR A 242 -0.90 -10.01 -19.14
N ARG A 243 -1.64 -10.41 -20.18
CA ARG A 243 -2.58 -11.55 -20.15
C ARG A 243 -1.90 -12.86 -19.73
N LYS A 244 -0.63 -13.06 -20.10
CA LYS A 244 0.16 -14.24 -19.72
C LYS A 244 0.28 -14.46 -18.20
N TYR A 245 0.05 -13.42 -17.39
CA TYR A 245 0.12 -13.50 -15.94
C TYR A 245 -1.21 -13.93 -15.30
N VAL A 246 -2.33 -13.81 -15.99
CA VAL A 246 -3.66 -14.18 -15.50
C VAL A 246 -4.02 -15.56 -16.04
N ARG A 247 -4.30 -16.51 -15.15
CA ARG A 247 -4.75 -17.86 -15.56
C ARG A 247 -6.26 -17.85 -15.72
N SER A 248 -6.74 -17.49 -16.91
CA SER A 248 -8.17 -17.32 -17.21
C SER A 248 -9.04 -18.52 -16.79
N ASP A 249 -8.51 -19.74 -16.88
CA ASP A 249 -9.27 -20.97 -16.59
C ASP A 249 -9.46 -21.25 -15.10
N VAL A 250 -8.66 -20.65 -14.22
CA VAL A 250 -8.73 -20.93 -12.77
C VAL A 250 -9.04 -19.67 -11.97
N GLU A 251 -8.38 -18.56 -12.29
CA GLU A 251 -8.47 -17.32 -11.51
C GLU A 251 -9.82 -16.63 -11.73
N LEU A 252 -10.35 -16.60 -12.96
CA LEU A 252 -11.65 -15.98 -13.22
C LEU A 252 -12.84 -16.89 -12.86
N GLU A 253 -12.63 -18.20 -12.74
CA GLU A 253 -13.68 -19.08 -12.23
C GLU A 253 -13.99 -18.82 -10.75
N GLN A 254 -13.03 -18.27 -9.99
CA GLN A 254 -13.22 -17.92 -8.58
C GLN A 254 -14.39 -16.96 -8.37
N ILE A 255 -14.64 -16.05 -9.32
CA ILE A 255 -15.77 -15.13 -9.20
C ILE A 255 -17.12 -15.80 -9.44
N LEU A 256 -17.15 -16.93 -10.17
CA LEU A 256 -18.35 -17.72 -10.44
C LEU A 256 -18.58 -18.81 -9.37
N ALA A 257 -17.53 -19.19 -8.64
CA ALA A 257 -17.54 -20.27 -7.66
C ALA A 257 -18.71 -20.22 -6.67
N PRO A 258 -19.14 -19.06 -6.12
CA PRO A 258 -20.31 -19.01 -5.24
C PRO A 258 -21.60 -19.54 -5.87
N TYR A 259 -21.76 -19.40 -7.20
CA TYR A 259 -22.92 -19.88 -7.95
C TYR A 259 -22.77 -21.29 -8.50
N THR A 260 -21.54 -21.74 -8.78
CA THR A 260 -21.29 -23.05 -9.41
C THR A 260 -21.04 -24.17 -8.41
N ASP A 261 -20.55 -23.85 -7.22
CA ASP A 261 -20.34 -24.82 -6.14
C ASP A 261 -21.43 -24.67 -5.06
N PHE A 262 -22.31 -25.67 -4.95
CA PHE A 262 -23.41 -25.69 -3.99
C PHE A 262 -22.95 -25.64 -2.52
N HIS A 263 -21.72 -26.10 -2.24
CA HIS A 263 -21.12 -26.16 -0.92
C HIS A 263 -19.96 -25.17 -0.76
N TYR A 264 -19.90 -24.14 -1.61
CA TYR A 264 -18.82 -23.16 -1.61
C TYR A 264 -18.56 -22.57 -0.23
N ARG A 265 -17.31 -22.69 0.23
CA ARG A 265 -16.80 -22.02 1.43
C ARG A 265 -15.62 -21.15 1.07
N HIS A 266 -15.80 -19.83 1.21
CA HIS A 266 -14.75 -18.86 0.91
C HIS A 266 -13.66 -18.84 1.98
N ASN A 267 -14.06 -18.91 3.25
CA ASN A 267 -13.19 -18.97 4.40
C ASN A 267 -13.49 -20.26 5.19
N PRO A 268 -12.50 -21.13 5.43
CA PRO A 268 -12.71 -22.38 6.17
C PRO A 268 -13.15 -22.15 7.62
N ASP A 269 -12.75 -21.03 8.23
CA ASP A 269 -12.95 -20.75 9.66
C ASP A 269 -14.24 -19.95 9.96
N THR A 270 -15.13 -19.79 8.96
CA THR A 270 -16.41 -19.10 9.18
C THR A 270 -17.28 -19.87 10.18
N ALA A 271 -17.73 -19.19 11.23
CA ALA A 271 -18.58 -19.79 12.27
C ALA A 271 -19.90 -20.30 11.70
N GLU A 272 -20.37 -21.47 12.17
CA GLU A 272 -21.58 -22.14 11.64
C GLU A 272 -22.82 -21.26 11.66
N GLY A 273 -23.00 -20.46 12.71
CA GLY A 273 -24.13 -19.54 12.86
C GLY A 273 -24.17 -18.41 11.82
N GLN A 274 -23.06 -18.15 11.12
CA GLN A 274 -22.94 -17.08 10.12
C GLN A 274 -22.95 -17.59 8.67
N LEU A 275 -23.03 -18.91 8.45
CA LEU A 275 -22.90 -19.50 7.11
C LEU A 275 -23.92 -18.97 6.10
N LYS A 276 -25.16 -18.73 6.54
CA LYS A 276 -26.21 -18.19 5.66
C LYS A 276 -25.91 -16.76 5.24
N GLU A 277 -25.55 -15.90 6.19
CA GLU A 277 -25.21 -14.50 5.94
C GLU A 277 -23.94 -14.36 5.10
N ASP A 278 -22.91 -15.18 5.40
CA ASP A 278 -21.68 -15.23 4.60
C ASP A 278 -22.00 -15.61 3.15
N ARG A 279 -22.82 -16.66 2.95
CA ARG A 279 -23.25 -17.08 1.61
C ARG A 279 -23.99 -15.99 0.84
N GLU A 280 -24.93 -15.30 1.49
CA GLU A 280 -25.65 -14.16 0.88
C GLU A 280 -24.68 -13.02 0.50
N ALA A 281 -23.70 -12.73 1.36
CA ALA A 281 -22.66 -11.77 1.07
C ALA A 281 -21.77 -12.19 -0.12
N ARG A 282 -21.43 -13.49 -0.24
CA ARG A 282 -20.67 -14.05 -1.37
C ARG A 282 -21.43 -13.93 -2.68
N PHE A 283 -22.73 -14.24 -2.67
CA PHE A 283 -23.58 -14.07 -3.84
C PHE A 283 -23.65 -12.61 -4.28
N LEU A 284 -23.80 -11.67 -3.34
CA LEU A 284 -23.84 -10.26 -3.66
C LEU A 284 -22.53 -9.78 -4.31
N ALA A 285 -21.39 -10.10 -3.70
CA ALA A 285 -20.06 -9.73 -4.21
C ALA A 285 -19.76 -10.37 -5.57
N SER A 286 -20.08 -11.66 -5.73
CA SER A 286 -19.96 -12.39 -6.99
C SER A 286 -20.83 -11.78 -8.09
N LYS A 287 -22.13 -11.54 -7.83
CA LYS A 287 -23.03 -10.86 -8.78
C LYS A 287 -22.45 -9.55 -9.30
N MET A 288 -21.93 -8.73 -8.38
CA MET A 288 -21.33 -7.43 -8.71
C MET A 288 -20.10 -7.60 -9.61
N SER A 289 -19.21 -8.54 -9.29
CA SER A 289 -18.01 -8.81 -10.07
C SER A 289 -18.30 -9.37 -11.47
N ILE A 290 -19.32 -10.22 -11.61
CA ILE A 290 -19.79 -10.76 -12.89
C ILE A 290 -20.34 -9.63 -13.76
N VAL A 291 -21.21 -8.78 -13.20
CA VAL A 291 -21.78 -7.63 -13.91
C VAL A 291 -20.68 -6.65 -14.33
N ALA A 292 -19.71 -6.36 -13.47
CA ALA A 292 -18.55 -5.53 -13.80
C ALA A 292 -17.73 -6.12 -14.96
N SER A 293 -17.50 -7.44 -14.93
CA SER A 293 -16.79 -8.15 -16.00
C SER A 293 -17.51 -8.04 -17.34
N LEU A 294 -18.82 -8.28 -17.38
CA LEU A 294 -19.63 -8.22 -18.60
C LEU A 294 -19.71 -6.82 -19.23
N ARG A 295 -19.46 -5.76 -18.45
CA ARG A 295 -19.38 -4.38 -18.96
C ARG A 295 -18.07 -4.08 -19.69
N SER A 296 -17.05 -4.93 -19.54
CA SER A 296 -15.74 -4.77 -20.19
C SER A 296 -15.60 -5.67 -21.43
N TRP A 297 -14.84 -5.23 -22.43
CA TRP A 297 -14.57 -6.05 -23.62
C TRP A 297 -13.71 -7.27 -23.31
N SER A 298 -12.67 -7.12 -22.47
CA SER A 298 -11.85 -8.24 -22.01
C SER A 298 -12.68 -9.27 -21.23
N GLY A 299 -13.68 -8.82 -20.48
CA GLY A 299 -14.63 -9.68 -19.79
C GLY A 299 -15.59 -10.42 -20.72
N LYS A 300 -16.07 -9.79 -21.79
CA LYS A 300 -16.92 -10.46 -22.81
C LYS A 300 -16.20 -11.60 -23.53
N HIS A 301 -14.87 -11.59 -23.58
CA HIS A 301 -14.07 -12.65 -24.17
C HIS A 301 -13.75 -13.82 -23.21
N LEU A 302 -14.16 -13.77 -21.93
CA LEU A 302 -14.04 -14.90 -21.00
C LEU A 302 -14.56 -16.23 -21.59
N PRO A 303 -15.75 -16.29 -22.23
CA PRO A 303 -16.28 -17.55 -22.76
C PRO A 303 -15.50 -18.07 -23.98
N HIS A 304 -14.91 -17.17 -24.79
CA HIS A 304 -14.20 -17.55 -26.02
C HIS A 304 -12.78 -18.07 -25.76
N GLN A 305 -12.12 -17.65 -24.68
CA GLN A 305 -10.78 -18.17 -24.33
C GLN A 305 -10.82 -19.65 -23.90
N LYS A 306 -11.96 -20.14 -23.39
CA LYS A 306 -12.13 -21.55 -23.02
C LYS A 306 -12.24 -22.46 -24.24
N SER A 307 -13.00 -22.07 -25.28
CA SER A 307 -13.13 -22.89 -26.51
C SER A 307 -11.79 -23.09 -27.21
N THR A 308 -10.93 -22.08 -27.28
CA THR A 308 -9.64 -22.22 -27.99
C THR A 308 -8.63 -23.15 -27.29
N HIS A 309 -8.80 -23.41 -25.98
CA HIS A 309 -7.98 -24.38 -25.25
C HIS A 309 -8.58 -25.79 -25.22
N ILE A 310 -9.90 -25.92 -25.24
CA ILE A 310 -10.58 -27.21 -25.38
C ILE A 310 -10.39 -27.79 -26.79
N ASP A 311 -10.37 -26.93 -27.83
CA ASP A 311 -10.16 -27.36 -29.23
C ASP A 311 -8.73 -27.81 -29.55
N ARG A 312 -7.74 -27.58 -28.67
CA ARG A 312 -6.39 -28.14 -28.85
C ARG A 312 -6.25 -29.58 -28.35
N ASN A 313 -7.17 -30.06 -27.52
CA ASN A 313 -7.19 -31.44 -27.04
C ASN A 313 -8.26 -32.31 -27.72
N ASN A 314 -9.13 -31.73 -28.54
CA ASN A 314 -10.06 -32.47 -29.38
C ASN A 314 -9.86 -32.06 -30.85
N VAL A 315 -9.23 -32.95 -31.61
CA VAL A 315 -9.38 -32.99 -33.06
C VAL A 315 -10.88 -33.08 -33.34
N LEU A 316 -11.46 -32.00 -33.87
CA LEU A 316 -12.57 -31.99 -34.84
C LEU A 316 -12.94 -30.53 -35.16
N CYS A 317 -12.31 -29.98 -36.21
CA CYS A 317 -13.02 -29.06 -37.11
C CYS A 317 -14.27 -29.79 -37.63
N PRO A 318 -15.45 -29.15 -37.70
CA PRO A 318 -15.66 -28.21 -38.79
C PRO A 318 -16.64 -27.07 -38.44
N PHE A 319 -16.47 -25.87 -39.01
CA PHE A 319 -17.61 -25.11 -39.55
C PHE A 319 -17.08 -24.03 -40.49
N SER A 320 -17.12 -24.38 -41.77
CA SER A 320 -17.04 -23.50 -42.91
C SER A 320 -18.13 -22.43 -42.82
N ARG A 321 -17.75 -21.16 -43.00
CA ARG A 321 -18.71 -20.07 -43.24
C ARG A 321 -19.36 -20.25 -44.62
N PRO A 322 -20.67 -20.05 -44.79
CA PRO A 322 -21.21 -19.62 -46.06
C PRO A 322 -21.23 -18.08 -46.14
N GLN A 323 -21.10 -17.61 -47.38
CA GLN A 323 -21.30 -16.22 -47.83
C GLN A 323 -22.74 -15.76 -47.58
#